data_AF-A4HVE7-F1
#
_entry.id   AF-A4HVE7-F1
#
_cell.length_a   1.000
_cell.length_b   1.000
_cell.length_c   1.000
_cell.angle_alpha   90.00
_cell.angle_beta   90.00
_cell.angle_gamma   90.00
#
_symmetry.space_group_name_H-M   'P 1'
#
loop_
_entity.id
_entity.type
_entity.pdbx_description
1 polymer ?
#
loop_
_entity_poly.entity_id
_entity_poly.type
_entity_poly.pdbx_seq_one_letter_code
_entity_poly.pdbx_strand_id
1 'polypeptide(L)'
;MRPDHMGVMFLCTSVMSFNAGIWQIFRRGQKKQLIENHKNVEKSPLTDLPPENATVNECEYRRVKLNGSFDNEGSCLVGPRSIPSYKGAANEDESRGGFLVMTPFEIADTGRFVMVNRGWVPIDAGKHRTMLRQYIGEGFAPAQVRGILRKEEFLGGSLFWGPSSENEGPVAADLSWLVVRPWNMAMAYYRRRWGADHLKESAEKHGAHHYYVEMLEDFSGDDQRIVRGRAWPRRREVDEVTYVHLTPVVHSMYIVFWFSITAGSLYGVLRCWRRQKDIFALRKYVNKQSMQLETRRQAEAQAYMKAVEEVERLKRISTAAAAAQIDIGNPATVTHCEGTASKEKDDSQPSK
;
A
#
# COMPACT_ATOMS: atom_id res chain seq x y z
N MET A 1 -31.32 2.20 5.66
CA MET A 1 -30.14 3.08 5.45
C MET A 1 -30.47 4.09 4.37
N ARG A 2 -29.96 5.32 4.46
CA ARG A 2 -30.14 6.31 3.40
C ARG A 2 -29.41 5.84 2.11
N PRO A 3 -30.00 6.00 0.92
CA PRO A 3 -29.47 5.44 -0.34
C PRO A 3 -28.12 6.03 -0.78
N ASP A 4 -27.74 7.19 -0.24
CA ASP A 4 -26.41 7.79 -0.37
C ASP A 4 -25.32 6.92 0.29
N HIS A 5 -25.51 6.49 1.55
CA HIS A 5 -24.52 5.67 2.25
C HIS A 5 -24.29 4.33 1.54
N MET A 6 -25.37 3.69 1.07
CA MET A 6 -25.25 2.43 0.32
C MET A 6 -24.49 2.61 -1.00
N GLY A 7 -24.75 3.72 -1.72
CA GLY A 7 -24.04 4.02 -2.95
C GLY A 7 -22.54 4.21 -2.73
N VAL A 8 -22.15 4.92 -1.67
CA VAL A 8 -20.74 5.10 -1.29
C VAL A 8 -20.10 3.77 -0.90
N MET A 9 -20.76 2.92 -0.11
CA MET A 9 -20.24 1.61 0.27
C MET A 9 -19.99 0.72 -0.95
N PHE A 10 -20.94 0.66 -1.90
CA PHE A 10 -20.75 -0.09 -3.14
C PHE A 10 -19.62 0.48 -4.01
N LEU A 11 -19.44 1.81 -4.03
CA LEU A 11 -18.35 2.44 -4.76
C LEU A 11 -16.98 2.13 -4.13
N CYS A 12 -16.87 2.19 -2.80
CA CYS A 12 -15.64 1.81 -2.11
C CYS A 12 -15.29 0.34 -2.38
N THR A 13 -16.27 -0.56 -2.26
CA THR A 13 -16.06 -1.98 -2.57
C THR A 13 -15.63 -2.19 -4.02
N SER A 14 -16.27 -1.53 -4.99
CA SER A 14 -15.91 -1.70 -6.41
C SER A 14 -14.49 -1.23 -6.71
N VAL A 15 -14.07 -0.08 -6.14
CA VAL A 15 -12.70 0.42 -6.30
C VAL A 15 -11.69 -0.54 -5.68
N MET A 16 -11.94 -1.02 -4.46
CA MET A 16 -11.03 -1.93 -3.77
C MET A 16 -10.92 -3.29 -4.49
N SER A 17 -12.05 -3.89 -4.88
CA SER A 17 -12.05 -5.18 -5.59
C SER A 17 -11.42 -5.06 -6.98
N PHE A 18 -11.60 -3.93 -7.67
CA PHE A 18 -10.97 -3.71 -8.97
C PHE A 18 -9.44 -3.64 -8.87
N ASN A 19 -8.92 -2.90 -7.89
CA ASN A 19 -7.49 -2.83 -7.62
C ASN A 19 -6.93 -4.20 -7.22
N ALA A 20 -7.66 -4.97 -6.40
CA ALA A 20 -7.30 -6.34 -6.07
C ALA A 20 -7.25 -7.24 -7.33
N GLY A 21 -8.22 -7.10 -8.24
CA GLY A 21 -8.25 -7.81 -9.52
C GLY A 21 -7.05 -7.50 -10.42
N ILE A 22 -6.70 -6.21 -10.55
CA ILE A 22 -5.49 -5.77 -11.28
C ILE A 22 -4.23 -6.35 -10.65
N TRP A 23 -4.11 -6.26 -9.32
CA TRP A 23 -2.96 -6.81 -8.61
C TRP A 23 -2.79 -8.31 -8.86
N GLN A 24 -3.89 -9.07 -8.90
CA GLN A 24 -3.83 -10.51 -9.22
C GLN A 24 -3.36 -10.79 -10.66
N ILE A 25 -3.64 -9.91 -11.63
CA ILE A 25 -3.11 -10.03 -13.00
C ILE A 25 -1.58 -9.94 -12.98
N PHE A 26 -1.04 -8.89 -12.36
CA PHE A 26 0.41 -8.71 -12.24
C PHE A 26 1.05 -9.85 -11.44
N ARG A 27 0.42 -10.25 -10.34
CA ARG A 27 0.90 -11.34 -9.50
C ARG A 27 0.96 -12.66 -10.27
N ARG A 28 -0.04 -12.94 -11.11
CA ARG A 28 -0.04 -14.09 -12.01
C ARG A 28 1.13 -14.04 -13.00
N GLY A 29 1.38 -12.88 -13.60
CA GLY A 29 2.51 -12.68 -14.52
C GLY A 29 3.85 -13.00 -13.85
N GLN A 30 4.09 -12.44 -12.65
CA GLN A 30 5.28 -12.72 -11.85
C GLN A 30 5.44 -14.22 -11.55
N LYS A 31 4.35 -14.91 -11.20
CA LYS A 31 4.36 -16.36 -10.91
C LYS A 31 4.67 -17.20 -12.15
N LYS A 32 4.18 -16.81 -13.32
CA LYS A 32 4.54 -17.48 -14.59
C LYS A 32 6.02 -17.32 -14.91
N GLN A 33 6.54 -16.09 -14.80
CA GLN A 33 7.95 -15.81 -15.01
C GLN A 33 8.84 -16.59 -14.03
N LEU A 34 8.41 -16.70 -12.77
CA LEU A 34 9.12 -17.49 -11.76
C LEU A 34 9.23 -18.97 -12.16
N ILE A 35 8.13 -19.58 -12.61
CA ILE A 35 8.11 -20.98 -13.09
C ILE A 35 8.98 -21.14 -14.34
N GLU A 36 8.99 -20.15 -15.23
CA GLU A 36 9.86 -20.17 -16.41
C GLU A 36 11.34 -20.12 -16.01
N ASN A 37 11.70 -19.28 -15.04
CA ASN A 37 13.05 -19.24 -14.48
C ASN A 37 13.42 -20.56 -13.80
N HIS A 38 12.48 -21.26 -13.14
CA HIS A 38 12.75 -22.58 -12.53
C HIS A 38 13.21 -23.64 -13.53
N LYS A 39 12.80 -23.54 -14.81
CA LYS A 39 13.31 -24.44 -15.86
C LYS A 39 14.81 -24.31 -16.09
N ASN A 40 15.45 -23.23 -15.63
CA ASN A 40 16.90 -23.08 -15.70
C ASN A 40 17.64 -24.11 -14.84
N VAL A 41 16.98 -24.74 -13.85
CA VAL A 41 17.59 -25.82 -13.05
C VAL A 41 17.92 -27.03 -13.92
N GLU A 42 17.13 -27.30 -14.97
CA GLU A 42 17.31 -28.43 -15.88
C GLU A 42 18.44 -28.19 -16.90
N LYS A 43 18.84 -26.93 -17.10
CA LYS A 43 19.91 -26.57 -18.04
C LYS A 43 21.27 -27.06 -17.53
N SER A 44 22.21 -27.23 -18.46
CA SER A 44 23.58 -27.62 -18.13
C SER A 44 24.23 -26.62 -17.16
N PRO A 45 24.98 -27.11 -16.15
CA PRO A 45 25.58 -26.28 -15.13
C PRO A 45 26.64 -25.36 -15.72
N LEU A 46 26.65 -24.11 -15.26
CA LEU A 46 27.72 -23.17 -15.54
C LEU A 46 28.98 -23.59 -14.78
N THR A 47 30.12 -23.61 -15.47
CA THR A 47 31.44 -23.90 -14.88
C THR A 47 32.21 -22.64 -14.53
N ASP A 48 31.72 -21.48 -14.98
CA ASP A 48 32.26 -20.15 -14.68
C ASP A 48 31.08 -19.21 -14.37
N LEU A 49 31.38 -18.00 -13.91
CA LEU A 49 30.38 -16.97 -13.65
C LEU A 49 29.59 -16.62 -14.92
N PRO A 50 28.30 -16.25 -14.79
CA PRO A 50 27.52 -15.70 -15.90
C PRO A 50 28.27 -14.59 -16.63
N PRO A 51 28.21 -14.54 -17.97
CA PRO A 51 28.82 -13.46 -18.74
C PRO A 51 28.17 -12.12 -18.39
N GLU A 52 28.93 -11.02 -18.43
CA GLU A 52 28.47 -9.67 -18.07
C GLU A 52 27.23 -9.21 -18.87
N ASN A 53 27.07 -9.72 -20.09
CA ASN A 53 25.92 -9.41 -20.96
C ASN A 53 24.64 -10.15 -20.55
N ALA A 54 24.71 -11.18 -19.71
CA ALA A 54 23.54 -11.92 -19.29
C ALA A 54 22.79 -11.17 -18.20
N THR A 55 21.48 -11.03 -18.37
CA THR A 55 20.65 -10.42 -17.31
C THR A 55 20.57 -11.39 -16.13
N VAL A 56 20.73 -10.88 -14.91
CA VAL A 56 20.61 -11.67 -13.66
C VAL A 56 19.31 -12.49 -13.62
N ASN A 57 18.22 -11.92 -14.15
CA ASN A 57 16.92 -12.60 -14.23
C ASN A 57 16.90 -13.82 -15.16
N GLU A 58 17.68 -13.83 -16.25
CA GLU A 58 17.73 -14.95 -17.20
C GLU A 58 18.54 -16.12 -16.67
N CYS A 59 19.54 -15.82 -15.82
CA CYS A 59 20.40 -16.82 -15.19
C CYS A 59 19.87 -17.29 -13.82
N GLU A 60 18.79 -16.72 -13.31
CA GLU A 60 18.19 -17.12 -12.03
C GLU A 60 17.82 -18.62 -12.07
N TYR A 61 18.13 -19.35 -10.98
CA TYR A 61 17.98 -20.80 -10.82
C TYR A 61 18.88 -21.67 -11.70
N ARG A 62 19.76 -21.09 -12.53
CA ARG A 62 20.72 -21.87 -13.31
C ARG A 62 21.72 -22.55 -12.37
N ARG A 63 21.98 -23.84 -12.61
CA ARG A 63 22.97 -24.60 -11.84
C ARG A 63 24.38 -24.08 -12.11
N VAL A 64 25.20 -24.09 -11.08
CA VAL A 64 26.59 -23.64 -11.11
C VAL A 64 27.47 -24.68 -10.42
N LYS A 65 28.64 -24.94 -11.00
CA LYS A 65 29.70 -25.78 -10.45
C LYS A 65 31.02 -25.00 -10.51
N LEU A 66 31.48 -24.49 -9.37
CA LEU A 66 32.72 -23.72 -9.25
C LEU A 66 33.69 -24.46 -8.35
N ASN A 67 34.97 -24.44 -8.72
CA ASN A 67 36.07 -24.92 -7.89
C ASN A 67 36.80 -23.71 -7.30
N GLY A 68 37.31 -23.83 -6.08
CA GLY A 68 37.91 -22.70 -5.39
C GLY A 68 38.01 -22.91 -3.88
N SER A 69 38.04 -21.81 -3.12
CA SER A 69 38.14 -21.84 -1.67
C SER A 69 37.19 -20.85 -1.00
N PHE A 70 36.54 -21.29 0.08
CA PHE A 70 35.76 -20.42 0.95
C PHE A 70 36.68 -19.66 1.90
N ASP A 71 36.51 -18.34 2.02
CA ASP A 71 37.05 -17.59 3.15
C ASP A 71 36.01 -17.52 4.27
N ASN A 72 36.15 -18.43 5.25
CA ASN A 72 35.25 -18.51 6.40
C ASN A 72 35.38 -17.32 7.36
N GLU A 73 36.48 -16.57 7.32
CA GLU A 73 36.65 -15.37 8.14
C GLU A 73 35.84 -14.19 7.59
N GLY A 74 35.67 -14.15 6.26
CA GLY A 74 34.80 -13.21 5.56
C GLY A 74 33.29 -13.48 5.70
N SER A 75 32.88 -14.59 6.33
CA SER A 75 31.48 -14.97 6.44
C SER A 75 30.63 -13.96 7.21
N CYS A 76 29.46 -13.67 6.64
CA CYS A 76 28.40 -12.84 7.21
C CYS A 76 27.15 -13.70 7.50
N LEU A 77 26.36 -13.26 8.47
CA LEU A 77 25.10 -13.88 8.84
C LEU A 77 23.94 -13.05 8.29
N VAL A 78 22.88 -13.71 7.83
CA VAL A 78 21.66 -13.04 7.33
C VAL A 78 20.45 -13.57 8.08
N GLY A 79 19.76 -12.71 8.82
CA GLY A 79 18.61 -13.14 9.61
C GLY A 79 17.98 -12.05 10.47
N PRO A 80 16.92 -12.38 11.21
CA PRO A 80 16.43 -13.74 11.48
C PRO A 80 15.76 -14.42 10.28
N ARG A 81 16.01 -15.72 10.08
CA ARG A 81 15.39 -16.59 9.06
C ARG A 81 14.87 -17.86 9.74
N SER A 82 13.69 -18.34 9.32
CA SER A 82 13.14 -19.63 9.78
C SER A 82 13.97 -20.80 9.23
N ILE A 83 13.84 -21.96 9.88
CA ILE A 83 14.43 -23.21 9.37
C ILE A 83 13.92 -23.44 7.93
N PRO A 84 14.80 -23.84 6.99
CA PRO A 84 14.47 -23.95 5.57
C PRO A 84 13.37 -24.97 5.20
N SER A 85 12.92 -25.84 6.11
CA SER A 85 12.05 -26.95 5.75
C SER A 85 10.55 -26.63 5.78
N TYR A 86 9.82 -27.05 4.74
CA TYR A 86 8.36 -27.15 4.80
C TYR A 86 7.89 -28.25 5.75
N LYS A 87 8.68 -29.32 5.95
CA LYS A 87 8.28 -30.53 6.70
C LYS A 87 8.02 -30.32 8.21
N GLY A 88 7.93 -29.07 8.65
CA GLY A 88 7.51 -28.71 9.99
C GLY A 88 8.66 -28.07 10.74
N ALA A 89 8.85 -26.78 10.53
CA ALA A 89 9.52 -25.94 11.51
C ALA A 89 8.82 -26.01 12.88
N ALA A 90 7.58 -26.50 12.97
CA ALA A 90 6.80 -26.53 14.21
C ALA A 90 7.27 -27.57 15.25
N ASN A 91 7.99 -28.62 14.87
CA ASN A 91 8.24 -29.75 15.78
C ASN A 91 9.64 -29.77 16.42
N GLU A 92 10.55 -28.87 16.04
CA GLU A 92 11.89 -28.83 16.63
C GLU A 92 11.99 -27.67 17.62
N ASP A 93 12.52 -27.90 18.83
CA ASP A 93 12.85 -26.82 19.80
C ASP A 93 13.79 -25.75 19.19
N GLU A 94 14.52 -26.15 18.14
CA GLU A 94 15.40 -25.32 17.30
C GLU A 94 14.63 -24.35 16.38
N SER A 95 13.29 -24.40 16.37
CA SER A 95 12.40 -23.54 15.57
C SER A 95 12.44 -22.04 15.92
N ARG A 96 13.27 -21.65 16.90
CA ARG A 96 13.38 -20.29 17.45
C ARG A 96 13.94 -19.26 16.46
N GLY A 97 14.22 -19.63 15.21
CA GLY A 97 14.86 -18.80 14.20
C GLY A 97 16.36 -19.08 14.11
N GLY A 98 16.99 -18.54 13.07
CA GLY A 98 18.41 -18.73 12.79
C GLY A 98 18.90 -17.75 11.74
N PHE A 99 20.08 -18.05 11.19
CA PHE A 99 20.75 -17.20 10.23
C PHE A 99 21.15 -18.01 9.01
N LEU A 100 21.12 -17.39 7.84
CA LEU A 100 21.80 -17.90 6.66
C LEU A 100 23.27 -17.46 6.71
N VAL A 101 24.17 -18.35 6.36
CA VAL A 101 25.60 -18.04 6.28
C VAL A 101 25.95 -17.67 4.84
N MET A 102 26.34 -16.42 4.65
CA MET A 102 26.87 -15.91 3.39
C MET A 102 28.40 -15.87 3.47
N THR A 103 29.08 -16.67 2.67
CA THR A 103 30.55 -16.79 2.67
C THR A 103 31.11 -16.35 1.32
N PRO A 104 32.14 -15.48 1.28
CA PRO A 104 32.85 -15.19 0.04
C PRO A 104 33.62 -16.43 -0.43
N PHE A 105 33.44 -16.79 -1.69
CA PHE A 105 34.12 -17.91 -2.34
C PHE A 105 35.03 -17.38 -3.43
N GLU A 106 36.32 -17.67 -3.31
CA GLU A 106 37.34 -17.36 -4.30
C GLU A 106 37.36 -18.47 -5.35
N ILE A 107 37.08 -18.10 -6.60
CA ILE A 107 37.07 -19.04 -7.73
C ILE A 107 38.51 -19.32 -8.15
N ALA A 108 38.83 -20.60 -8.30
CA ALA A 108 40.11 -21.06 -8.82
C ALA A 108 40.42 -20.43 -10.19
N ASP A 109 41.70 -20.25 -10.47
CA ASP A 109 42.26 -19.70 -11.73
C ASP A 109 41.98 -18.21 -11.98
N THR A 110 40.77 -17.72 -11.70
CA THR A 110 40.38 -16.32 -11.95
C THR A 110 40.68 -15.39 -10.76
N GLY A 111 40.69 -15.92 -9.53
CA GLY A 111 40.81 -15.12 -8.30
C GLY A 111 39.62 -14.19 -8.06
N ARG A 112 38.51 -14.41 -8.79
CA ARG A 112 37.25 -13.65 -8.62
C ARG A 112 36.48 -14.17 -7.42
N PHE A 113 35.73 -13.29 -6.77
CA PHE A 113 34.92 -13.67 -5.62
C PHE A 113 33.43 -13.65 -5.94
N VAL A 114 32.73 -14.66 -5.43
CA VAL A 114 31.27 -14.72 -5.45
C VAL A 114 30.75 -14.99 -4.05
N MET A 115 29.67 -14.30 -3.67
CA MET A 115 29.01 -14.58 -2.40
C MET A 115 28.23 -15.90 -2.52
N VAL A 116 28.43 -16.80 -1.59
CA VAL A 116 27.78 -18.11 -1.56
C VAL A 116 26.97 -18.24 -0.27
N ASN A 117 25.67 -18.52 -0.41
CA ASN A 117 24.83 -18.96 0.68
C ASN A 117 25.15 -20.43 0.98
N ARG A 118 25.81 -20.69 2.12
CA ARG A 118 26.18 -22.06 2.51
C ARG A 118 25.03 -22.86 3.12
N GLY A 119 23.99 -22.17 3.59
CA GLY A 119 22.87 -22.75 4.30
C GLY A 119 22.55 -22.03 5.61
N TRP A 120 21.60 -22.61 6.34
CA TRP A 120 21.04 -22.11 7.58
C TRP A 120 21.75 -22.71 8.80
N VAL A 121 21.95 -21.87 9.82
CA VAL A 121 22.51 -22.22 11.13
C VAL A 121 21.58 -21.72 12.24
N PRO A 122 21.53 -22.41 13.39
CA PRO A 122 20.67 -22.00 14.51
C PRO A 122 21.15 -20.68 15.13
N ILE A 123 20.28 -20.00 15.88
CA ILE A 123 20.62 -18.74 16.57
C ILE A 123 21.88 -18.86 17.42
N ASP A 124 22.12 -20.01 18.07
CA ASP A 124 23.31 -20.24 18.89
C ASP A 124 24.62 -20.05 18.13
N ALA A 125 24.64 -20.37 16.83
CA ALA A 125 25.81 -20.16 15.97
C ALA A 125 26.12 -18.68 15.75
N GLY A 126 25.10 -17.81 15.82
CA GLY A 126 25.21 -16.38 15.59
C GLY A 126 25.63 -15.55 16.82
N LYS A 127 25.72 -16.16 18.01
CA LYS A 127 26.07 -15.46 19.26
C LYS A 127 27.51 -14.96 19.28
N HIS A 128 28.45 -15.79 18.84
CA HIS A 128 29.88 -15.47 18.80
C HIS A 128 30.54 -16.08 17.55
N ARG A 129 31.57 -15.41 17.02
CA ARG A 129 32.33 -15.90 15.85
C ARG A 129 32.97 -17.27 16.08
N THR A 130 33.39 -17.56 17.31
CA THR A 130 33.93 -18.87 17.72
C THR A 130 32.89 -19.99 17.60
N MET A 131 31.62 -19.70 17.91
CA MET A 131 30.53 -20.65 17.71
C MET A 131 30.29 -20.87 16.23
N LEU A 132 30.21 -19.80 15.42
CA LEU A 132 30.03 -19.90 13.97
C LEU A 132 31.09 -20.80 13.32
N ARG A 133 32.36 -20.66 13.72
CA ARG A 133 33.48 -21.49 13.24
C ARG A 133 33.28 -22.99 13.45
N GLN A 134 32.55 -23.41 14.49
CA GLN A 134 32.22 -24.84 14.69
C GLN A 134 31.30 -25.37 13.58
N TYR A 135 30.41 -24.53 13.04
CA TYR A 135 29.46 -24.90 11.99
C TYR A 135 30.06 -24.81 10.59
N ILE A 136 30.97 -23.85 10.33
CA ILE A 136 31.46 -23.57 8.98
C ILE A 136 32.93 -23.93 8.75
N GLY A 137 33.75 -23.95 9.81
CA GLY A 137 35.20 -24.08 9.75
C GLY A 137 35.92 -22.75 9.96
N GLU A 138 37.24 -22.79 9.79
CA GLU A 138 38.14 -21.65 9.96
C GLU A 138 39.00 -21.45 8.70
N GLY A 139 39.44 -20.21 8.48
CA GLY A 139 40.34 -19.85 7.39
C GLY A 139 39.82 -20.19 5.99
N PHE A 140 40.76 -20.32 5.06
CA PHE A 140 40.50 -20.72 3.68
C PHE A 140 40.32 -22.23 3.59
N ALA A 141 39.15 -22.66 3.11
CA ALA A 141 38.83 -24.08 2.94
C ALA A 141 38.61 -24.39 1.46
N PRO A 142 39.42 -25.25 0.82
CA PRO A 142 39.20 -25.66 -0.56
C PRO A 142 37.89 -26.45 -0.66
N ALA A 143 37.04 -26.09 -1.63
CA ALA A 143 35.76 -26.73 -1.82
C ALA A 143 35.28 -26.59 -3.27
N GLN A 144 34.42 -27.53 -3.68
CA GLN A 144 33.66 -27.41 -4.92
C GLN A 144 32.24 -26.95 -4.59
N VAL A 145 31.92 -25.72 -5.02
CA VAL A 145 30.59 -25.15 -4.86
C VAL A 145 29.70 -25.66 -5.98
N ARG A 146 28.61 -26.31 -5.57
CA ARG A 146 27.57 -26.80 -6.47
C ARG A 146 26.23 -26.33 -5.95
N GLY A 147 25.54 -25.54 -6.76
CA GLY A 147 24.36 -24.83 -6.32
C GLY A 147 23.62 -24.16 -7.47
N ILE A 148 22.76 -23.21 -7.14
CA ILE A 148 21.99 -22.43 -8.11
C ILE A 148 22.29 -20.93 -7.97
N LEU A 149 22.13 -20.19 -9.06
CA LEU A 149 22.20 -18.73 -9.02
C LEU A 149 20.91 -18.13 -8.49
N ARG A 150 21.06 -17.15 -7.60
CA ARG A 150 19.96 -16.41 -7.00
C ARG A 150 20.23 -14.92 -7.11
N LYS A 151 19.20 -14.16 -7.44
CA LYS A 151 19.27 -12.69 -7.39
C LYS A 151 19.29 -12.20 -5.96
N GLU A 152 19.82 -11.00 -5.77
CA GLU A 152 19.77 -10.30 -4.49
C GLU A 152 18.34 -10.10 -3.97
N GLU A 153 18.22 -10.09 -2.65
CA GLU A 153 16.97 -9.83 -1.96
C GLU A 153 16.84 -8.32 -1.71
N PHE A 154 15.61 -7.86 -1.55
CA PHE A 154 15.31 -6.51 -1.10
C PHE A 154 14.27 -6.59 0.02
N LEU A 155 14.51 -5.87 1.11
CA LEU A 155 13.44 -5.57 2.05
C LEU A 155 12.54 -4.54 1.37
N GLY A 156 11.32 -4.98 1.04
CA GLY A 156 10.31 -4.10 0.50
C GLY A 156 9.99 -3.01 1.50
N GLY A 157 10.15 -1.75 1.08
CA GLY A 157 9.63 -0.61 1.81
C GLY A 157 8.09 -0.68 1.88
N SER A 158 7.51 0.06 2.83
CA SER A 158 6.05 0.23 2.81
C SER A 158 5.63 0.98 1.55
N LEU A 159 4.35 0.93 1.20
CA LEU A 159 3.82 1.72 0.08
C LEU A 159 4.17 3.23 0.16
N PHE A 160 4.40 3.76 1.38
CA PHE A 160 4.70 5.17 1.65
C PHE A 160 6.17 5.45 1.96
N TRP A 161 6.93 4.41 2.33
CA TRP A 161 8.33 4.54 2.72
C TRP A 161 9.14 3.94 1.58
N GLY A 162 10.05 4.71 1.00
CA GLY A 162 10.92 4.26 -0.10
C GLY A 162 11.81 3.06 0.28
N PRO A 163 12.87 2.79 -0.49
CA PRO A 163 13.83 1.74 -0.15
C PRO A 163 14.29 1.86 1.31
N SER A 164 14.27 0.76 2.06
CA SER A 164 14.76 0.80 3.44
C SER A 164 16.28 0.95 3.46
N SER A 165 16.79 1.79 4.37
CA SER A 165 18.23 1.96 4.61
C SER A 165 18.90 0.65 5.06
N GLU A 166 18.11 -0.26 5.64
CA GLU A 166 18.52 -1.62 6.02
C GLU A 166 18.96 -2.50 4.82
N ASN A 167 18.68 -2.09 3.58
CA ASN A 167 19.20 -2.74 2.37
C ASN A 167 20.65 -2.37 2.05
N GLU A 168 21.20 -1.32 2.66
CA GLU A 168 22.50 -0.76 2.28
C GLU A 168 23.66 -1.41 3.03
N GLY A 169 23.47 -1.80 4.28
CA GLY A 169 24.56 -2.26 5.13
C GLY A 169 24.17 -3.28 6.19
N PRO A 170 25.16 -3.76 6.96
CA PRO A 170 24.91 -4.65 8.09
C PRO A 170 24.21 -3.90 9.23
N VAL A 171 23.34 -4.60 9.95
CA VAL A 171 22.51 -4.02 11.03
C VAL A 171 23.24 -4.02 12.37
N ALA A 172 23.98 -5.08 12.67
CA ALA A 172 24.97 -5.09 13.74
C ALA A 172 26.36 -4.90 13.15
N ALA A 173 27.28 -4.29 13.91
CA ALA A 173 28.52 -3.66 13.44
C ALA A 173 29.48 -4.52 12.59
N ASP A 174 29.21 -5.80 12.35
CA ASP A 174 30.20 -6.71 11.79
C ASP A 174 29.69 -8.10 11.34
N LEU A 175 28.44 -8.49 11.61
CA LEU A 175 27.98 -9.86 11.36
C LEU A 175 26.64 -9.99 10.66
N SER A 176 25.59 -9.31 11.12
CA SER A 176 24.22 -9.62 10.68
C SER A 176 23.66 -8.63 9.68
N TRP A 177 23.13 -9.17 8.60
CA TRP A 177 22.34 -8.45 7.60
C TRP A 177 20.89 -8.89 7.71
N LEU A 178 19.93 -8.02 7.39
CA LEU A 178 18.52 -8.41 7.29
C LEU A 178 18.17 -9.03 5.94
N VAL A 179 18.97 -8.72 4.92
CA VAL A 179 18.69 -9.01 3.51
C VAL A 179 19.97 -9.48 2.82
N VAL A 180 19.84 -10.42 1.89
CA VAL A 180 20.97 -10.86 1.06
C VAL A 180 21.25 -9.83 -0.03
N ARG A 181 22.30 -9.02 0.15
CA ARG A 181 22.75 -7.97 -0.77
C ARG A 181 24.20 -8.25 -1.21
N PRO A 182 24.42 -9.16 -2.18
CA PRO A 182 25.75 -9.71 -2.50
C PRO A 182 26.77 -8.65 -2.89
N TRP A 183 26.37 -7.62 -3.64
CA TRP A 183 27.24 -6.50 -4.01
C TRP A 183 27.76 -5.77 -2.76
N ASN A 184 26.86 -5.37 -1.85
CA ASN A 184 27.21 -4.64 -0.64
C ASN A 184 28.00 -5.52 0.34
N MET A 185 27.65 -6.80 0.42
CA MET A 185 28.39 -7.79 1.22
C MET A 185 29.82 -7.97 0.72
N ALA A 186 30.02 -8.08 -0.60
CA ALA A 186 31.34 -8.16 -1.21
C ALA A 186 32.14 -6.87 -0.96
N MET A 187 31.55 -5.69 -1.14
CA MET A 187 32.22 -4.41 -0.85
C MET A 187 32.61 -4.29 0.63
N ALA A 188 31.74 -4.72 1.55
CA ALA A 188 32.04 -4.73 2.98
C ALA A 188 33.18 -5.70 3.31
N TYR A 189 33.21 -6.88 2.67
CA TYR A 189 34.28 -7.85 2.79
C TYR A 189 35.61 -7.29 2.24
N TYR A 190 35.61 -6.68 1.06
CA TYR A 190 36.81 -6.08 0.45
C TYR A 190 37.38 -4.95 1.29
N ARG A 191 36.52 -4.05 1.78
CA ARG A 191 36.92 -2.99 2.71
C ARG A 191 37.58 -3.55 3.98
N ARG A 192 37.10 -4.68 4.50
CA ARG A 192 37.68 -5.34 5.69
C ARG A 192 39.00 -6.05 5.37
N ARG A 193 39.10 -6.68 4.20
CA ARG A 193 40.25 -7.51 3.80
C ARG A 193 41.45 -6.68 3.34
N TRP A 194 41.22 -5.68 2.49
CA TRP A 194 42.28 -4.88 1.85
C TRP A 194 42.25 -3.40 2.26
N GLY A 195 41.29 -2.97 3.08
CA GLY A 195 41.15 -1.57 3.48
C GLY A 195 40.26 -0.75 2.54
N ALA A 196 39.92 0.46 2.96
CA ALA A 196 39.02 1.34 2.21
C ALA A 196 39.67 1.94 0.95
N ASP A 197 40.98 2.15 0.97
CA ASP A 197 41.72 2.80 -0.12
C ASP A 197 41.81 1.92 -1.36
N HIS A 198 41.96 0.60 -1.17
CA HIS A 198 42.02 -0.39 -2.25
C HIS A 198 40.65 -0.85 -2.73
N LEU A 199 39.54 -0.33 -2.22
CA LEU A 199 38.20 -0.87 -2.49
C LEU A 199 37.85 -0.89 -3.98
N LYS A 200 38.17 0.18 -4.71
CA LYS A 200 37.91 0.26 -6.16
C LYS A 200 38.76 -0.74 -6.95
N GLU A 201 40.05 -0.80 -6.63
CA GLU A 201 40.99 -1.74 -7.24
C GLU A 201 40.59 -3.20 -6.96
N SER A 202 40.24 -3.52 -5.71
CA SER A 202 39.74 -4.83 -5.33
C SER A 202 38.43 -5.18 -6.03
N ALA A 203 37.50 -4.23 -6.17
CA ALA A 203 36.24 -4.43 -6.88
C ALA A 203 36.46 -4.73 -8.37
N GLU A 204 37.38 -4.03 -9.02
CA GLU A 204 37.75 -4.26 -10.43
C GLU A 204 38.48 -5.59 -10.62
N LYS A 205 39.41 -5.93 -9.72
CA LYS A 205 40.21 -7.16 -9.79
C LYS A 205 39.39 -8.41 -9.47
N HIS A 206 38.63 -8.39 -8.39
CA HIS A 206 37.92 -9.56 -7.88
C HIS A 206 36.47 -9.66 -8.38
N GLY A 207 35.91 -8.56 -8.88
CA GLY A 207 34.51 -8.48 -9.30
C GLY A 207 33.55 -8.34 -8.12
N ALA A 208 32.38 -7.77 -8.38
CA ALA A 208 31.26 -7.80 -7.46
C ALA A 208 29.97 -7.97 -8.25
N HIS A 209 29.01 -8.69 -7.68
CA HIS A 209 27.83 -9.15 -8.41
C HIS A 209 26.55 -8.89 -7.62
N HIS A 210 25.45 -8.64 -8.34
CA HIS A 210 24.09 -8.50 -7.78
C HIS A 210 23.36 -9.85 -7.63
N TYR A 211 24.13 -10.95 -7.66
CA TYR A 211 23.64 -12.30 -7.48
C TYR A 211 24.57 -13.06 -6.53
N TYR A 212 24.05 -14.12 -5.96
CA TYR A 212 24.80 -15.04 -5.12
C TYR A 212 24.54 -16.47 -5.58
N VAL A 213 25.42 -17.39 -5.18
CA VAL A 213 25.21 -18.82 -5.39
C VAL A 213 24.62 -19.41 -4.12
N GLU A 214 23.54 -20.16 -4.24
CA GLU A 214 22.95 -20.90 -3.14
C GLU A 214 23.29 -22.38 -3.25
N MET A 215 23.96 -22.93 -2.24
CA MET A 215 24.24 -24.36 -2.16
C MET A 215 23.00 -25.13 -1.72
N LEU A 216 22.71 -26.21 -2.44
CA LEU A 216 21.55 -27.09 -2.20
C LEU A 216 22.02 -28.49 -1.82
N GLU A 217 21.20 -29.26 -1.10
CA GLU A 217 21.58 -30.60 -0.62
C GLU A 217 21.95 -31.54 -1.78
N ASP A 218 21.11 -31.60 -2.82
CA ASP A 218 21.33 -32.47 -3.99
C ASP A 218 22.59 -32.12 -4.78
N PHE A 219 23.05 -30.88 -4.65
CA PHE A 219 24.17 -30.39 -5.41
C PHE A 219 25.43 -30.27 -4.57
N SER A 220 25.41 -30.07 -3.26
CA SER A 220 26.61 -29.63 -2.54
C SER A 220 27.79 -30.63 -2.51
N GLY A 221 29.01 -30.11 -2.39
CA GLY A 221 30.19 -30.88 -1.96
C GLY A 221 30.24 -31.10 -0.43
N ASP A 222 31.23 -31.88 0.02
CA ASP A 222 31.41 -32.39 1.40
C ASP A 222 31.95 -31.35 2.42
N ASP A 223 31.37 -30.14 2.47
CA ASP A 223 31.80 -29.08 3.41
C ASP A 223 30.97 -29.01 4.70
N GLN A 224 29.94 -29.85 4.85
CA GLN A 224 29.11 -29.91 6.04
C GLN A 224 29.86 -30.49 7.23
N ARG A 225 29.64 -29.90 8.41
CA ARG A 225 30.23 -30.32 9.68
C ARG A 225 29.15 -30.88 10.60
N ILE A 226 29.48 -31.97 11.29
CA ILE A 226 28.57 -32.59 12.26
C ILE A 226 28.73 -31.88 13.59
N VAL A 227 27.69 -31.17 14.03
CA VAL A 227 27.61 -30.50 15.34
C VAL A 227 26.35 -31.01 16.04
N ARG A 228 26.50 -31.53 17.26
CA ARG A 228 25.41 -32.16 18.04
C ARG A 228 24.69 -33.28 17.25
N GLY A 229 25.46 -34.09 16.50
CA GLY A 229 24.95 -35.23 15.73
C GLY A 229 24.18 -34.88 14.46
N ARG A 230 24.12 -33.59 14.06
CA ARG A 230 23.46 -33.14 12.83
C ARG A 230 24.46 -32.43 11.92
N ALA A 231 24.28 -32.57 10.61
CA ALA A 231 25.09 -31.90 9.61
C ALA A 231 24.68 -30.42 9.45
N TRP A 232 25.68 -29.53 9.41
CA TRP A 232 25.52 -28.10 9.27
C TRP A 232 26.50 -27.52 8.25
N PRO A 233 26.19 -26.39 7.60
CA PRO A 233 24.90 -25.69 7.59
C PRO A 233 23.79 -26.52 6.91
N ARG A 234 22.54 -26.35 7.37
CA ARG A 234 21.37 -27.00 6.76
C ARG A 234 21.01 -26.31 5.44
N ARG A 235 20.76 -27.07 4.39
CA ARG A 235 20.46 -26.50 3.07
C ARG A 235 19.01 -26.78 2.70
N ARG A 236 18.57 -26.17 1.61
CA ARG A 236 17.28 -26.49 1.00
C ARG A 236 17.49 -27.59 -0.04
N GLU A 237 16.49 -28.44 -0.17
CA GLU A 237 16.35 -29.35 -1.31
C GLU A 237 15.97 -28.55 -2.57
N VAL A 238 16.27 -29.07 -3.76
CA VAL A 238 15.91 -28.40 -5.01
C VAL A 238 14.41 -28.21 -5.12
N ASP A 239 13.64 -29.24 -4.75
CA ASP A 239 12.18 -29.23 -4.78
C ASP A 239 11.59 -28.13 -3.89
N GLU A 240 12.17 -27.90 -2.71
CA GLU A 240 11.75 -26.83 -1.79
C GLU A 240 11.98 -25.44 -2.41
N VAL A 241 13.07 -25.25 -3.15
CA VAL A 241 13.40 -23.97 -3.80
C VAL A 241 12.53 -23.70 -5.03
N THR A 242 12.19 -24.75 -5.78
CA THR A 242 11.30 -24.66 -6.95
C THR A 242 9.82 -24.71 -6.58
N TYR A 243 9.50 -24.93 -5.30
CA TYR A 243 8.12 -24.97 -4.84
C TYR A 243 7.45 -23.59 -4.96
N VAL A 244 6.31 -23.54 -5.66
CA VAL A 244 5.53 -22.31 -5.85
C VAL A 244 4.28 -22.36 -4.98
N HIS A 245 4.28 -21.57 -3.90
CA HIS A 245 3.04 -21.28 -3.16
C HIS A 245 2.03 -20.62 -4.10
N LEU A 246 0.87 -21.29 -4.26
CA LEU A 246 -0.24 -20.93 -5.15
C LEU A 246 0.18 -20.81 -6.62
N THR A 247 -0.37 -21.70 -7.44
CA THR A 247 -0.07 -21.73 -8.86
C THR A 247 -0.69 -20.53 -9.60
N PRO A 248 -0.19 -20.17 -10.79
CA PRO A 248 -0.79 -19.11 -11.62
C PRO A 248 -2.27 -19.32 -11.96
N VAL A 249 -2.74 -20.58 -11.92
CA VAL A 249 -4.14 -20.94 -12.13
C VAL A 249 -5.01 -20.42 -10.98
N VAL A 250 -4.55 -20.57 -9.73
CA VAL A 250 -5.27 -20.04 -8.55
C VAL A 250 -5.40 -18.52 -8.62
N HIS A 251 -4.32 -17.81 -9.04
CA HIS A 251 -4.40 -16.37 -9.28
C HIS A 251 -5.39 -16.00 -10.38
N SER A 252 -5.56 -16.86 -11.41
CA SER A 252 -6.58 -16.65 -12.45
C SER A 252 -8.00 -16.79 -11.89
N MET A 253 -8.23 -17.72 -10.97
CA MET A 253 -9.51 -17.82 -10.26
C MET A 253 -9.78 -16.57 -9.42
N TYR A 254 -8.77 -16.04 -8.73
CA TYR A 254 -8.91 -14.78 -7.97
C TYR A 254 -9.19 -13.57 -8.86
N ILE A 255 -8.59 -13.49 -10.05
CA ILE A 255 -8.92 -12.45 -11.04
C ILE A 255 -10.44 -12.47 -11.31
N VAL A 256 -11.00 -13.62 -11.66
CA VAL A 256 -12.45 -13.77 -11.94
C VAL A 256 -13.29 -13.39 -10.72
N PHE A 257 -12.88 -13.85 -9.53
CA PHE A 257 -13.58 -13.55 -8.28
C PHE A 257 -13.65 -12.05 -7.99
N TRP A 258 -12.52 -11.34 -8.04
CA TRP A 258 -12.46 -9.91 -7.74
C TRP A 258 -13.18 -9.05 -8.78
N PHE A 259 -13.09 -9.41 -10.07
CA PHE A 259 -13.86 -8.71 -11.10
C PHE A 259 -15.36 -8.98 -11.01
N SER A 260 -15.78 -10.16 -10.53
CA SER A 260 -17.20 -10.45 -10.25
C SER A 260 -17.74 -9.60 -9.11
N ILE A 261 -16.98 -9.43 -8.02
CA ILE A 261 -17.34 -8.50 -6.92
C ILE A 261 -17.41 -7.06 -7.42
N THR A 262 -16.46 -6.66 -8.28
CA THR A 262 -16.44 -5.32 -8.89
C THR A 262 -17.70 -5.07 -9.71
N ALA A 263 -18.06 -6.01 -10.59
CA ALA A 263 -19.25 -5.92 -11.43
C ALA A 263 -20.54 -5.87 -10.60
N GLY A 264 -20.67 -6.75 -9.59
CA GLY A 264 -21.81 -6.76 -8.67
C GLY A 264 -21.93 -5.47 -7.86
N SER A 265 -20.81 -4.90 -7.41
CA SER A 265 -20.78 -3.65 -6.67
C SER A 265 -21.13 -2.45 -7.55
N LEU A 266 -20.60 -2.38 -8.78
CA LEU A 266 -20.97 -1.35 -9.75
C LEU A 266 -22.47 -1.41 -10.11
N TYR A 267 -23.03 -2.61 -10.20
CA TYR A 267 -24.48 -2.77 -10.37
C TYR A 267 -25.26 -2.19 -9.17
N GLY A 268 -24.77 -2.41 -7.95
CA GLY A 268 -25.28 -1.79 -6.72
C GLY A 268 -25.21 -0.25 -6.74
N VAL A 269 -24.07 0.32 -7.16
CA VAL A 269 -23.89 1.77 -7.36
C VAL A 269 -24.93 2.31 -8.34
N LEU A 270 -25.11 1.63 -9.48
CA LEU A 270 -26.06 2.03 -10.51
C LEU A 270 -27.51 2.06 -9.98
N ARG A 271 -27.90 1.08 -9.17
CA ARG A 271 -29.23 1.07 -8.51
C ARG A 271 -29.39 2.21 -7.51
N CYS A 272 -28.38 2.48 -6.69
CA CYS A 272 -28.42 3.59 -5.73
C CYS A 272 -28.52 4.95 -6.43
N TRP A 273 -27.78 5.12 -7.52
CA TRP A 273 -27.81 6.34 -8.32
C TRP A 273 -29.16 6.58 -8.98
N ARG A 274 -29.80 5.55 -9.56
CA ARG A 274 -31.17 5.65 -10.08
C ARG A 274 -32.16 6.07 -8.98
N ARG A 275 -32.07 5.44 -7.81
CA ARG A 275 -32.94 5.78 -6.66
C ARG A 275 -32.72 7.22 -6.19
N GLN A 276 -31.48 7.71 -6.18
CA GLN A 276 -31.18 9.10 -5.83
C GLN A 276 -31.82 10.07 -6.82
N LYS A 277 -31.77 9.78 -8.13
CA LYS A 277 -32.46 10.60 -9.14
C LYS A 277 -33.96 10.72 -8.86
N ASP A 278 -34.62 9.62 -8.53
CA ASP A 278 -36.06 9.63 -8.22
C ASP A 278 -36.35 10.47 -6.96
N ILE A 279 -35.52 10.36 -5.93
CA ILE A 279 -35.66 11.15 -4.70
C ILE A 279 -35.45 12.64 -4.98
N PHE A 280 -34.46 13.00 -5.80
CA PHE A 280 -34.24 14.38 -6.21
C PHE A 280 -35.42 14.94 -7.03
N ALA A 281 -35.99 14.15 -7.94
CA ALA A 281 -37.18 14.53 -8.68
C ALA A 281 -38.38 14.76 -7.76
N LEU A 282 -38.60 13.85 -6.81
CA LEU A 282 -39.69 13.95 -5.83
C LEU A 282 -39.50 15.17 -4.91
N ARG A 283 -38.28 15.44 -4.42
CA ARG A 283 -37.98 16.64 -3.62
C ARG A 283 -38.27 17.92 -4.39
N LYS A 284 -37.89 17.99 -5.67
CA LYS A 284 -38.21 19.15 -6.52
C LYS A 284 -39.72 19.35 -6.67
N TYR A 285 -40.48 18.27 -6.82
CA TYR A 285 -41.94 18.33 -6.91
C TYR A 285 -42.58 18.83 -5.60
N VAL A 286 -42.20 18.25 -4.46
CA VAL A 286 -42.72 18.65 -3.13
C VAL A 286 -42.35 20.10 -2.80
N ASN A 287 -41.12 20.53 -3.08
CA ASN A 287 -40.71 21.91 -2.83
C ASN A 287 -41.53 22.92 -3.64
N LYS A 288 -41.88 22.59 -4.89
CA LYS A 288 -42.77 23.43 -5.71
C LYS A 288 -44.16 23.54 -5.10
N GLN A 289 -44.73 22.43 -4.64
CA GLN A 289 -46.04 22.42 -3.98
C GLN A 289 -46.01 23.20 -2.66
N SER A 290 -44.97 23.04 -1.83
CA SER A 290 -44.81 23.80 -0.58
C SER A 290 -44.79 25.30 -0.84
N MET A 291 -44.00 25.74 -1.82
CA MET A 291 -43.91 27.14 -2.21
C MET A 291 -45.24 27.70 -2.75
N GLN A 292 -46.00 26.90 -3.50
CA GLN A 292 -47.34 27.28 -3.96
C GLN A 292 -48.34 27.43 -2.79
N LEU A 293 -48.27 26.54 -1.80
CA LEU A 293 -49.11 26.60 -0.61
C LEU A 293 -48.71 27.77 0.31
N GLU A 294 -47.42 28.04 0.45
CA GLU A 294 -46.89 29.17 1.23
C GLU A 294 -47.29 30.51 0.61
N THR A 295 -47.14 30.66 -0.71
CA THR A 295 -47.58 31.87 -1.42
C THR A 295 -49.08 32.09 -1.29
N ARG A 296 -49.88 31.02 -1.38
CA ARG A 296 -51.33 31.08 -1.14
C ARG A 296 -51.66 31.49 0.30
N ARG A 297 -50.99 30.90 1.29
CA ARG A 297 -51.14 31.27 2.71
C ARG A 297 -50.78 32.73 2.99
N GLN A 298 -49.73 33.23 2.35
CA GLN A 298 -49.34 34.64 2.46
C GLN A 298 -50.40 35.56 1.88
N ALA A 299 -50.97 35.21 0.72
CA ALA A 299 -52.06 35.98 0.11
C ALA A 299 -53.33 35.96 0.99
N GLU A 300 -53.70 34.80 1.53
CA GLU A 300 -54.83 34.65 2.46
C GLU A 300 -54.62 35.45 3.75
N ALA A 301 -53.41 35.42 4.33
CA ALA A 301 -53.06 36.21 5.52
C ALA A 301 -53.10 37.73 5.24
N GLN A 302 -52.61 38.18 4.07
CA GLN A 302 -52.70 39.58 3.66
C GLN A 302 -54.15 40.03 3.45
N ALA A 303 -55.00 39.19 2.86
CA ALA A 303 -56.41 39.47 2.69
C ALA A 303 -57.14 39.56 4.04
N TYR A 304 -56.82 38.66 4.98
CA TYR A 304 -57.34 38.69 6.34
C TYR A 304 -56.94 39.99 7.07
N MET A 305 -55.67 40.40 6.99
CA MET A 305 -55.21 41.65 7.60
C MET A 305 -55.94 42.88 7.04
N LYS A 306 -56.12 42.97 5.72
CA LYS A 306 -56.88 44.06 5.08
C LYS A 306 -58.34 44.09 5.52
N ALA A 307 -58.98 42.92 5.64
CA ALA A 307 -60.35 42.82 6.12
C ALA A 307 -60.49 43.27 7.59
N VAL A 308 -59.51 42.93 8.45
CA VAL A 308 -59.45 43.40 9.83
C VAL A 308 -59.30 44.93 9.90
N GLU A 309 -58.40 45.51 9.11
CA GLU A 309 -58.21 46.96 9.00
C GLU A 309 -59.48 47.68 8.51
N GLU A 310 -60.19 47.10 7.54
CA GLU A 310 -61.44 47.63 7.03
C GLU A 310 -62.55 47.60 8.10
N VAL A 311 -62.67 46.51 8.85
CA VAL A 311 -63.60 46.42 10.00
C VAL A 311 -63.24 47.45 11.07
N GLU A 312 -61.95 47.67 11.37
CA GLU A 312 -61.54 48.72 12.31
C GLU A 312 -61.85 50.12 11.79
N ARG A 313 -61.62 50.39 10.50
CA ARG A 313 -61.98 51.66 9.87
C ARG A 313 -63.49 51.91 9.95
N LEU A 314 -64.30 50.89 9.65
CA LEU A 314 -65.75 50.96 9.77
C LEU A 314 -66.19 51.18 11.22
N LYS A 315 -65.55 50.55 12.21
CA LYS A 315 -65.79 50.83 13.63
C LYS A 315 -65.46 52.28 14.01
N ARG A 316 -64.35 52.85 13.49
CA ARG A 316 -63.99 54.27 13.71
C ARG A 316 -64.99 55.23 13.07
N ILE A 317 -65.45 54.94 11.85
CA ILE A 317 -66.48 55.74 11.18
C ILE A 317 -67.82 55.61 11.91
N SER A 318 -68.20 54.40 12.34
CA SER A 318 -69.42 54.15 13.11
C SER A 318 -69.40 54.90 14.45
N THR A 319 -68.29 54.86 15.18
CA THR A 319 -68.13 55.60 16.45
C THR A 319 -68.08 57.12 16.23
N ALA A 320 -67.44 57.60 15.17
CA ALA A 320 -67.44 59.01 14.79
C ALA A 320 -68.82 59.49 14.32
N ALA A 321 -69.56 58.67 13.56
CA ALA A 321 -70.94 58.97 13.16
C ALA A 321 -71.86 58.99 14.38
N ALA A 322 -71.71 58.05 15.31
CA ALA A 322 -72.43 58.08 16.59
C ALA A 322 -72.08 59.35 17.41
N ALA A 323 -70.81 59.77 17.44
CA ALA A 323 -70.40 61.00 18.10
C ALA A 323 -70.93 62.27 17.40
N ALA A 324 -70.90 62.33 16.07
CA ALA A 324 -71.44 63.44 15.29
C ALA A 324 -72.97 63.53 15.41
N GLN A 325 -73.65 62.39 15.54
CA GLN A 325 -75.09 62.36 15.75
C GLN A 325 -75.47 62.81 17.17
N ILE A 326 -74.59 62.58 18.16
CA ILE A 326 -74.70 63.21 19.48
C ILE A 326 -74.50 64.74 19.38
N ASP A 327 -73.59 65.21 18.51
CA ASP A 327 -73.31 66.65 18.34
C ASP A 327 -74.38 67.39 17.53
N ILE A 328 -74.94 66.78 16.46
CA ILE A 328 -76.10 67.32 15.72
C ILE A 328 -77.37 67.26 16.57
N GLY A 329 -77.44 66.30 17.50
CA GLY A 329 -78.43 66.29 18.59
C GLY A 329 -78.31 67.46 19.56
N ASN A 330 -77.29 68.32 19.40
CA ASN A 330 -77.10 69.52 20.20
C ASN A 330 -77.33 70.80 19.35
N PRO A 331 -78.58 71.15 19.01
CA PRO A 331 -78.92 72.41 18.36
C PRO A 331 -78.87 73.54 19.40
N ALA A 332 -77.65 73.91 19.82
CA ALA A 332 -77.39 75.09 20.63
C ALA A 332 -76.44 76.03 19.88
N THR A 333 -76.74 76.36 18.62
CA THR A 333 -76.15 77.56 17.99
C THR A 333 -77.06 78.10 16.90
N VAL A 334 -78.13 78.73 17.36
CA VAL A 334 -78.76 79.88 16.68
C VAL A 334 -77.67 80.93 16.46
N THR A 335 -77.52 81.50 15.27
CA THR A 335 -77.46 82.97 15.07
C THR A 335 -77.28 83.36 13.61
N HIS A 336 -77.84 84.53 13.35
CA HIS A 336 -77.96 85.23 12.09
C HIS A 336 -76.63 85.59 11.44
N CYS A 337 -76.73 85.65 10.12
CA CYS A 337 -75.86 86.33 9.17
C CYS A 337 -75.37 87.71 9.64
N GLU A 338 -74.08 87.98 9.46
CA GLU A 338 -73.46 89.28 9.12
C GLU A 338 -71.96 88.97 8.94
N GLY A 339 -71.41 88.97 7.73
CA GLY A 339 -71.03 90.19 7.04
C GLY A 339 -69.51 90.22 6.91
N THR A 340 -69.02 90.82 5.82
CA THR A 340 -67.64 91.26 5.51
C THR A 340 -66.84 90.43 4.51
N ALA A 341 -66.68 91.05 3.35
CA ALA A 341 -65.67 90.76 2.36
C ALA A 341 -64.29 91.10 2.93
N SER A 342 -63.32 90.20 2.79
CA SER A 342 -61.90 90.55 2.78
C SER A 342 -61.20 89.70 1.70
N LYS A 343 -60.63 90.41 0.74
CA LYS A 343 -59.60 89.91 -0.16
C LYS A 343 -58.36 89.65 0.69
N GLU A 344 -57.76 88.48 0.59
CA GLU A 344 -56.33 88.35 0.84
C GLU A 344 -55.73 87.33 -0.14
N LYS A 345 -54.82 87.84 -0.97
CA LYS A 345 -53.84 87.07 -1.72
C LYS A 345 -52.75 86.68 -0.72
N ASP A 346 -52.35 85.42 -0.70
CA ASP A 346 -50.98 85.02 -0.36
C ASP A 346 -50.81 83.58 -0.91
N ASP A 347 -50.09 83.42 -2.02
CA ASP A 347 -48.65 83.12 -2.04
C ASP A 347 -48.28 81.90 -1.17
N SER A 348 -48.15 80.73 -1.82
CA SER A 348 -46.99 79.86 -1.55
C SER A 348 -46.85 78.78 -2.62
N GLN A 349 -45.71 78.85 -3.27
CA GLN A 349 -45.13 77.98 -4.29
C GLN A 349 -45.03 76.49 -3.94
N PRO A 350 -44.73 75.62 -4.94
CA PRO A 350 -44.51 74.20 -4.75
C PRO A 350 -43.12 73.91 -4.19
N SER A 351 -43.03 72.97 -3.23
CA SER A 351 -41.78 72.42 -2.74
C SER A 351 -41.63 70.95 -3.13
N LYS A 352 -40.58 70.69 -3.93
CA LYS A 352 -39.72 69.49 -4.04
C LYS A 352 -40.33 68.09 -4.08
#